data_AF-A0AAE0MDI0-F1
#
_entry.id   AF-A0AAE0MDI0-F1
#
_cell.length_a   1.000
_cell.length_b   1.000
_cell.length_c   1.000
_cell.angle_alpha   90.00
_cell.angle_beta   90.00
_cell.angle_gamma   90.00
#
_symmetry.space_group_name_H-M   'P 1'
#
loop_
_entity.id
_entity.type
_entity.pdbx_description
1 polymer ?
#
loop_
_entity_poly.entity_id
_entity_poly.type
_entity_poly.pdbx_seq_one_letter_code
_entity_poly.pdbx_strand_id
1 'polypeptide(L)'
;MAAQDGPKLLWNQDNVKDVADSIGISLSEEPLRILTQDVEYRIGQVIVEALRFMRAANRTTLTVQDVSQALKVLDVEPLYGYESTRPLRYGEASLGPGQPLFYIDDEEVDFEKLINAPLPKVPRDMSFTGHWLAVEGVQPSIPQNPTTAETSSKDLLPKGPGANPALAALAGNDNVSFRPSVKHVISKELILYFDKIQAAILDDDPDLEKTRLRDAALASVRADPGLHQLLPYFVNFITNQVTHRLDDLFVLRQMMELTDAVIQNPNLFLDPYASSLSAPVLTCLMSRKLGGADEGTDAVKDQYRLREMAASLLGTIARKYSKANALLRPKLTRTCLKHFLDPTRTPAVLFGAIGGLSAAGGPEAVRVLVIPNLKSFDAAILQPLHEKGEASVLEFEALVGGIMKAIGTLVGGVALSNGVNGVNMSREAEQVTEFLGPIIGERVAQLGNHHLNTAILEVRHLE
;
A
#
# COMPACT_ATOMS: atom_id res chain seq x y z
N MET A 1 -75.38 10.57 -21.69
CA MET A 1 -74.94 9.93 -20.44
C MET A 1 -73.44 9.70 -20.56
N ALA A 2 -72.64 10.69 -20.15
CA ALA A 2 -71.19 10.56 -20.11
C ALA A 2 -70.83 9.89 -18.78
N ALA A 3 -70.17 8.74 -18.85
CA ALA A 3 -69.55 8.12 -17.69
C ALA A 3 -68.52 9.11 -17.12
N GLN A 4 -68.67 9.46 -15.83
CA GLN A 4 -67.69 10.21 -15.08
C GLN A 4 -66.46 9.32 -14.88
N ASP A 5 -65.50 9.39 -15.80
CA ASP A 5 -64.22 8.70 -15.66
C ASP A 5 -63.34 9.54 -14.72
N GLY A 6 -63.61 9.43 -13.43
CA GLY A 6 -62.76 9.98 -12.37
C GLY A 6 -61.39 9.28 -12.34
N PRO A 7 -60.39 9.82 -11.62
CA PRO A 7 -59.10 9.17 -11.48
C PRO A 7 -59.29 7.75 -10.95
N LYS A 8 -58.79 6.76 -11.70
CA LYS A 8 -58.86 5.35 -11.31
C LYS A 8 -58.01 5.14 -10.06
N LEU A 9 -58.68 5.01 -8.92
CA LEU A 9 -58.04 4.72 -7.63
C LEU A 9 -57.40 3.33 -7.70
N LEU A 10 -56.19 3.20 -7.14
CA LEU A 10 -55.50 1.91 -7.05
C LEU A 10 -56.00 1.11 -5.85
N TRP A 11 -56.48 1.78 -4.81
CA TRP A 11 -57.05 1.13 -3.63
C TRP A 11 -58.47 0.63 -3.90
N ASN A 12 -58.77 -0.63 -3.52
CA ASN A 12 -60.10 -1.19 -3.71
C ASN A 12 -61.12 -0.50 -2.80
N GLN A 13 -62.20 0.01 -3.37
CA GLN A 13 -63.29 0.65 -2.62
C GLN A 13 -64.03 -0.36 -1.73
N ASP A 14 -64.08 -1.64 -2.11
CA ASP A 14 -64.72 -2.67 -1.30
C ASP A 14 -64.08 -2.79 0.08
N ASN A 15 -62.75 -2.61 0.19
CA ASN A 15 -62.04 -2.67 1.48
C ASN A 15 -62.52 -1.58 2.46
N VAL A 16 -62.80 -0.37 1.96
CA VAL A 16 -63.29 0.74 2.79
C VAL A 16 -64.74 0.49 3.20
N LYS A 17 -65.52 -0.10 2.29
CA LYS A 17 -66.91 -0.50 2.56
C LYS A 17 -66.97 -1.61 3.62
N ASP A 18 -66.13 -2.63 3.53
CA ASP A 18 -66.07 -3.73 4.51
C ASP A 18 -65.73 -3.21 5.92
N VAL A 19 -64.83 -2.23 6.03
CA VAL A 19 -64.53 -1.56 7.30
C VAL A 19 -65.74 -0.78 7.83
N ALA A 20 -66.49 -0.09 6.97
CA ALA A 20 -67.70 0.61 7.39
C ALA A 20 -68.80 -0.35 7.86
N ASP A 21 -68.99 -1.46 7.13
CA ASP A 21 -69.94 -2.51 7.48
C ASP A 21 -69.54 -3.21 8.80
N SER A 22 -68.24 -3.35 9.10
CA SER A 22 -67.75 -3.89 10.39
C SER A 22 -68.14 -3.04 11.60
N ILE A 23 -68.34 -1.74 11.40
CA ILE A 23 -68.81 -0.78 12.41
C ILE A 23 -70.36 -0.70 12.41
N GLY A 24 -71.02 -1.28 11.41
CA GLY A 24 -72.47 -1.27 11.22
C GLY A 24 -73.01 -0.04 10.48
N ILE A 25 -72.17 0.64 9.68
CA ILE A 25 -72.53 1.87 8.95
C ILE A 25 -72.60 1.60 7.45
N SER A 26 -73.72 1.96 6.81
CA SER A 26 -73.85 1.91 5.35
C SER A 26 -73.46 3.25 4.72
N LEU A 27 -72.46 3.23 3.84
CA LEU A 27 -71.96 4.42 3.12
C LEU A 27 -72.59 4.55 1.72
N SER A 28 -72.98 5.77 1.35
CA SER A 28 -73.31 6.11 -0.04
C SER A 28 -72.05 6.21 -0.92
N GLU A 29 -72.21 6.10 -2.25
CA GLU A 29 -71.08 6.00 -3.20
C GLU A 29 -70.10 7.18 -3.15
N GLU A 30 -70.57 8.41 -2.95
CA GLU A 30 -69.71 9.60 -2.99
C GLU A 30 -68.76 9.71 -1.76
N PRO A 31 -69.23 9.58 -0.50
CA PRO A 31 -68.35 9.44 0.66
C PRO A 31 -67.35 8.29 0.56
N LEU A 32 -67.78 7.14 0.03
CA LEU A 32 -66.91 5.98 -0.16
C LEU A 32 -65.74 6.30 -1.11
N ARG A 33 -66.04 6.97 -2.22
CA ARG A 33 -65.04 7.41 -3.21
C ARG A 33 -64.02 8.38 -2.61
N ILE A 34 -64.49 9.39 -1.88
CA ILE A 34 -63.61 10.41 -1.26
C ILE A 34 -62.73 9.79 -0.18
N LEU A 35 -63.31 8.95 0.69
CA LEU A 35 -62.56 8.28 1.75
C LEU A 35 -61.49 7.34 1.19
N THR A 36 -61.82 6.60 0.13
CA THR A 36 -60.85 5.74 -0.57
C THR A 36 -59.68 6.55 -1.11
N GLN A 37 -59.95 7.71 -1.71
CA GLN A 37 -58.91 8.61 -2.22
C GLN A 37 -58.00 9.14 -1.11
N ASP A 38 -58.56 9.51 0.06
CA ASP A 38 -57.76 9.97 1.20
C ASP A 38 -56.90 8.82 1.78
N VAL A 39 -57.46 7.61 1.92
CA VAL A 39 -56.71 6.43 2.37
C VAL A 39 -55.52 6.15 1.46
N GLU A 40 -55.71 6.16 0.15
CA GLU A 40 -54.63 5.95 -0.82
C GLU A 40 -53.54 7.03 -0.69
N TYR A 41 -53.93 8.30 -0.52
CA TYR A 41 -53.00 9.41 -0.31
C TYR A 41 -52.18 9.23 0.98
N ARG A 42 -52.82 8.84 2.10
CA ARG A 42 -52.14 8.60 3.39
C ARG A 42 -51.17 7.43 3.32
N ILE A 43 -51.55 6.34 2.66
CA ILE A 43 -50.65 5.20 2.42
C ILE A 43 -49.43 5.65 1.61
N GLY A 44 -49.66 6.43 0.54
CA GLY A 44 -48.57 7.01 -0.25
C GLY A 44 -47.63 7.89 0.58
N GLN A 45 -48.17 8.71 1.47
CA GLN A 45 -47.39 9.56 2.37
C GLN A 45 -46.50 8.73 3.30
N VAL A 46 -47.03 7.68 3.92
CA VAL A 46 -46.26 6.76 4.78
C VAL A 46 -45.16 6.07 3.98
N ILE A 47 -45.45 5.57 2.78
CA ILE A 47 -44.47 4.89 1.92
C ILE A 47 -43.34 5.84 1.53
N VAL A 48 -43.65 7.08 1.15
CA VAL A 48 -42.63 8.07 0.76
C VAL A 48 -41.69 8.40 1.93
N GLU A 49 -42.22 8.59 3.14
CA GLU A 49 -41.39 8.84 4.32
C GLU A 49 -40.57 7.58 4.70
N ALA A 50 -41.15 6.39 4.62
CA ALA A 50 -40.42 5.14 4.88
C ALA A 50 -39.27 4.92 3.89
N LEU A 51 -39.47 5.26 2.61
CA LEU A 51 -38.41 5.23 1.59
C LEU A 51 -37.27 6.21 1.88
N ARG A 52 -37.55 7.35 2.52
CA ARG A 52 -36.49 8.28 2.96
C ARG A 52 -35.64 7.66 4.06
N PHE A 53 -36.24 6.98 5.03
CA PHE A 53 -35.51 6.24 6.07
C PHE A 53 -34.66 5.10 5.49
N MET A 54 -35.22 4.32 4.56
CA MET A 54 -34.50 3.25 3.87
C MET A 54 -33.25 3.77 3.15
N ARG A 55 -33.40 4.86 2.39
CA ARG A 55 -32.29 5.49 1.66
C ARG A 55 -31.27 6.12 2.61
N ALA A 56 -31.72 6.77 3.69
CA ALA A 56 -30.83 7.33 4.71
C ALA A 56 -30.02 6.24 5.43
N ALA A 57 -30.57 5.02 5.54
CA ALA A 57 -29.88 3.86 6.07
C ALA A 57 -28.99 3.12 5.04
N ASN A 58 -28.80 3.68 3.83
CA ASN A 58 -28.04 3.07 2.73
C ASN A 58 -28.48 1.65 2.35
N ARG A 59 -29.78 1.35 2.48
CA ARG A 59 -30.38 0.07 2.09
C ARG A 59 -31.22 0.22 0.82
N THR A 60 -31.36 -0.88 0.09
CA THR A 60 -32.23 -0.98 -1.09
C THR A 60 -33.54 -1.74 -0.81
N THR A 61 -33.62 -2.38 0.36
CA THR A 61 -34.79 -3.13 0.83
C THR A 61 -35.47 -2.37 1.96
N LEU A 62 -36.76 -2.09 1.77
CA LEU A 62 -37.61 -1.44 2.77
C LEU A 62 -37.95 -2.46 3.88
N THR A 63 -37.71 -2.10 5.14
CA THR A 63 -38.04 -2.96 6.28
C THR A 63 -39.20 -2.38 7.10
N VAL A 64 -39.79 -3.22 7.96
CA VAL A 64 -40.85 -2.81 8.89
C VAL A 64 -40.41 -1.65 9.79
N GLN A 65 -39.13 -1.62 10.17
CA GLN A 65 -38.58 -0.53 10.99
C GLN A 65 -38.65 0.82 10.26
N ASP A 66 -38.43 0.84 8.94
CA ASP A 66 -38.50 2.08 8.16
C ASP A 66 -39.94 2.64 8.16
N VAL A 67 -40.95 1.78 8.05
CA VAL A 67 -42.37 2.15 8.15
C VAL A 67 -42.73 2.57 9.57
N SER A 68 -42.24 1.87 10.60
CA SER A 68 -42.47 2.24 12.00
C SER A 68 -41.92 3.64 12.33
N GLN A 69 -40.75 3.99 11.80
CA GLN A 69 -40.19 5.33 11.94
C GLN A 69 -40.99 6.37 11.15
N ALA A 70 -41.46 6.03 9.94
CA ALA A 70 -42.34 6.90 9.17
C ALA A 70 -43.65 7.21 9.92
N LEU A 71 -44.29 6.21 10.53
CA LEU A 71 -45.51 6.39 11.33
C LEU A 71 -45.26 7.34 12.51
N LYS A 72 -44.13 7.18 13.22
CA LYS A 72 -43.75 8.07 14.33
C LYS A 72 -43.56 9.52 13.89
N VAL A 73 -42.93 9.75 12.73
CA VAL A 73 -42.72 11.12 12.21
C VAL A 73 -44.02 11.75 11.73
N LEU A 74 -44.94 10.94 11.24
CA LEU A 74 -46.26 11.38 10.80
C LEU A 74 -47.27 11.50 11.96
N ASP A 75 -46.82 11.37 13.21
CA ASP A 75 -47.65 11.37 14.42
C ASP A 75 -48.80 10.35 14.38
N VAL A 76 -48.59 9.21 13.70
CA VAL A 76 -49.52 8.08 13.65
C VAL A 76 -49.23 7.13 14.81
N GLU A 77 -50.29 6.54 15.36
CA GLU A 77 -50.18 5.54 16.41
C GLU A 77 -49.29 4.35 15.97
N PRO A 78 -48.37 3.90 16.83
CA PRO A 78 -47.44 2.83 16.48
C PRO A 78 -48.16 1.48 16.34
N LEU A 79 -47.91 0.79 15.23
CA LEU A 79 -48.39 -0.56 14.98
C LEU A 79 -47.41 -1.59 15.56
N TYR A 80 -47.87 -2.37 16.54
CA TYR A 80 -47.09 -3.41 17.21
C TYR A 80 -47.31 -4.80 16.58
N GLY A 81 -46.39 -5.74 16.82
CA GLY A 81 -46.55 -7.14 16.39
C GLY A 81 -45.86 -7.51 15.06
N TYR A 82 -45.22 -6.56 14.38
CA TYR A 82 -44.58 -6.76 13.07
C TYR A 82 -43.06 -7.00 13.11
N GLU A 83 -42.48 -7.22 14.30
CA GLU A 83 -41.03 -7.48 14.47
C GLU A 83 -40.66 -8.98 14.36
N SER A 84 -41.66 -9.86 14.22
CA SER A 84 -41.45 -11.29 14.13
C SER A 84 -40.66 -11.67 12.88
N THR A 85 -39.69 -12.58 13.03
CA THR A 85 -38.95 -13.17 11.89
C THR A 85 -39.77 -14.23 11.15
N ARG A 86 -40.99 -14.54 11.61
CA ARG A 86 -41.88 -15.50 10.94
C ARG A 86 -42.59 -14.81 9.78
N PRO A 87 -42.58 -15.40 8.57
CA PRO A 87 -43.32 -14.84 7.45
C PRO A 87 -44.83 -14.95 7.73
N LEU A 88 -45.57 -13.90 7.35
CA LEU A 88 -47.04 -13.91 7.39
C LEU A 88 -47.57 -14.94 6.39
N ARG A 89 -48.50 -15.79 6.85
CA ARG A 89 -49.24 -16.74 6.01
C ARG A 89 -50.66 -16.24 5.84
N TYR A 90 -51.08 -16.09 4.60
CA TYR A 90 -52.44 -15.70 4.24
C TYR A 90 -53.23 -16.94 3.87
N GLY A 91 -54.30 -17.21 4.59
CA GLY A 91 -55.32 -18.21 4.24
C GLY A 91 -56.40 -17.57 3.38
N GLU A 92 -56.97 -18.34 2.45
CA GLU A 92 -58.11 -17.92 1.64
C GLU A 92 -59.37 -18.66 2.11
N ALA A 93 -60.43 -17.91 2.40
CA ALA A 93 -61.77 -18.41 2.68
C ALA A 93 -62.75 -17.79 1.68
N SER A 94 -63.75 -18.54 1.23
CA SER A 94 -64.79 -18.01 0.32
C SER A 94 -66.08 -17.78 1.09
N LEU A 95 -66.61 -16.55 1.05
CA LEU A 95 -67.90 -16.19 1.65
C LEU A 95 -69.08 -16.44 0.68
N GLY A 96 -68.78 -16.75 -0.58
CA GLY A 96 -69.74 -16.98 -1.67
C GLY A 96 -69.08 -16.91 -3.04
N PRO A 97 -69.84 -17.11 -4.14
CA PRO A 97 -69.29 -17.07 -5.49
C PRO A 97 -68.69 -15.70 -5.82
N GLY A 98 -67.38 -15.64 -6.06
CA GLY A 98 -66.68 -14.44 -6.51
C GLY A 98 -66.19 -13.47 -5.44
N GLN A 99 -66.30 -13.81 -4.15
CA GLN A 99 -65.79 -12.99 -3.03
C GLN A 99 -64.75 -13.78 -2.21
N PRO A 100 -63.45 -13.69 -2.58
CA PRO A 100 -62.37 -14.27 -1.79
C PRO A 100 -62.06 -13.38 -0.57
N LEU A 101 -62.08 -13.97 0.63
CA LEU A 101 -61.67 -13.36 1.88
C LEU A 101 -60.30 -13.91 2.28
N PHE A 102 -59.33 -13.02 2.45
CA PHE A 102 -58.01 -13.40 2.95
C PHE A 102 -57.93 -13.12 4.45
N TYR A 103 -57.46 -14.10 5.22
CA TYR A 103 -57.20 -13.94 6.65
C TYR A 103 -55.75 -14.30 6.95
N ILE A 104 -55.23 -13.76 8.05
CA ILE A 104 -53.90 -14.13 8.55
C ILE A 104 -54.10 -15.38 9.41
N ASP A 105 -53.41 -16.46 9.03
CA ASP A 105 -53.44 -17.71 9.79
C ASP A 105 -52.52 -17.56 11.01
N ASP A 106 -53.11 -17.63 12.21
CA ASP A 106 -52.41 -17.47 13.49
C ASP A 106 -52.49 -18.78 14.29
N GLU A 107 -51.40 -19.55 14.26
CA GLU A 107 -51.30 -20.82 14.98
C GLU A 107 -51.04 -20.55 16.47
N GLU A 108 -51.96 -20.98 17.34
CA GLU A 108 -51.76 -20.95 18.78
C GLU A 108 -50.56 -21.80 19.20
N VAL A 109 -49.65 -21.24 19.99
CA VAL A 109 -48.42 -21.90 20.47
C VAL A 109 -48.48 -22.11 21.98
N ASP A 110 -48.20 -23.33 22.41
CA ASP A 110 -48.07 -23.66 23.84
C ASP A 110 -46.85 -22.97 24.49
N PHE A 111 -47.07 -22.38 25.66
CA PHE A 111 -46.04 -21.66 26.42
C PHE A 111 -44.87 -22.56 26.83
N GLU A 112 -45.11 -23.82 27.19
CA GLU A 112 -44.02 -24.74 27.58
C GLU A 112 -43.05 -24.96 26.41
N LYS A 113 -43.59 -25.00 25.19
CA LYS A 113 -42.80 -25.17 23.97
C LYS A 113 -41.96 -23.93 23.65
N LEU A 114 -42.48 -22.74 23.95
CA LEU A 114 -41.75 -21.48 23.77
C LEU A 114 -40.64 -21.30 24.81
N ILE A 115 -40.92 -21.62 26.08
CA ILE A 115 -39.95 -21.50 27.18
C ILE A 115 -38.77 -22.45 26.98
N ASN A 116 -39.05 -23.67 26.53
CA ASN A 116 -38.02 -24.69 26.28
C ASN A 116 -37.34 -24.56 24.90
N ALA A 117 -37.68 -23.52 24.12
CA ALA A 117 -37.07 -23.30 22.82
C ALA A 117 -35.58 -22.90 22.97
N PRO A 118 -34.68 -23.43 22.13
CA PRO A 118 -33.26 -23.09 22.20
C PRO A 118 -33.05 -21.62 21.80
N LEU A 119 -32.06 -21.00 22.44
CA LEU A 119 -31.65 -19.63 22.12
C LEU A 119 -31.12 -19.52 20.69
N PRO A 120 -31.36 -18.40 19.99
CA PRO A 120 -30.83 -18.18 18.65
C PRO A 120 -29.30 -18.05 18.67
N LYS A 121 -28.67 -18.36 17.54
CA LYS A 121 -27.22 -18.19 17.38
C LYS A 121 -26.89 -16.71 17.19
N VAL A 122 -25.88 -16.23 17.90
CA VAL A 122 -25.38 -14.86 17.78
C VAL A 122 -24.34 -14.80 16.64
N PRO A 123 -24.47 -13.87 15.68
CA PRO A 123 -23.45 -13.61 14.66
C PRO A 123 -22.12 -13.14 15.27
N ARG A 124 -21.04 -13.19 14.49
CA ARG A 124 -19.76 -12.58 14.91
C ARG A 124 -19.85 -11.06 14.90
N ASP A 125 -19.03 -10.44 15.74
CA ASP A 125 -18.87 -8.99 15.74
C ASP A 125 -18.34 -8.47 14.40
N MET A 126 -18.64 -7.21 14.12
CA MET A 126 -18.30 -6.55 12.86
C MET A 126 -16.78 -6.33 12.76
N SER A 127 -16.18 -6.81 11.68
CA SER A 127 -14.78 -6.59 11.34
C SER A 127 -14.64 -6.08 9.90
N PHE A 128 -13.53 -5.43 9.59
CA PHE A 128 -13.22 -4.96 8.24
C PHE A 128 -12.02 -5.74 7.67
N THR A 129 -12.07 -5.97 6.36
CA THR A 129 -10.97 -6.61 5.62
C THR A 129 -10.66 -5.74 4.41
N GLY A 130 -9.45 -5.17 4.37
CA GLY A 130 -8.97 -4.37 3.24
C GLY A 130 -8.39 -5.26 2.14
N HIS A 131 -8.64 -4.90 0.89
CA HIS A 131 -7.99 -5.46 -0.28
C HIS A 131 -7.86 -4.40 -1.38
N TRP A 132 -6.99 -4.64 -2.36
CA TRP A 132 -6.84 -3.74 -3.50
C TRP A 132 -7.94 -4.00 -4.54
N LEU A 133 -8.86 -3.04 -4.67
CA LEU A 133 -9.87 -3.06 -5.74
C LEU A 133 -9.26 -2.73 -7.10
N ALA A 134 -8.33 -1.77 -7.14
CA ALA A 134 -7.63 -1.37 -8.36
C ALA A 134 -6.21 -0.89 -8.06
N VAL A 135 -5.30 -1.13 -9.00
CA VAL A 135 -3.94 -0.61 -9.05
C VAL A 135 -3.74 0.02 -10.43
N GLU A 136 -3.43 1.31 -10.49
CA GLU A 136 -3.31 2.06 -11.76
C GLU A 136 -4.56 1.94 -12.67
N GLY A 137 -5.75 1.92 -12.07
CA GLY A 137 -7.02 1.78 -12.78
C GLY A 137 -7.31 0.36 -13.28
N VAL A 138 -6.45 -0.61 -12.97
CA VAL A 138 -6.60 -2.03 -13.31
C VAL A 138 -7.06 -2.81 -12.10
N GLN A 139 -8.13 -3.59 -12.24
CA GLN A 139 -8.57 -4.49 -11.17
C GLN A 139 -7.66 -5.73 -11.12
N PRO A 140 -6.99 -6.03 -9.99
CA PRO A 140 -6.19 -7.24 -9.87
C PRO A 140 -7.09 -8.48 -9.72
N SER A 141 -6.67 -9.60 -10.29
CA SER A 141 -7.34 -10.90 -10.20
C SER A 141 -7.09 -11.57 -8.85
N ILE A 142 -7.72 -11.03 -7.79
CA ILE A 142 -7.74 -11.63 -6.45
C ILE A 142 -9.12 -12.21 -6.14
N PRO A 143 -9.25 -13.22 -5.26
CA PRO A 143 -10.54 -13.85 -4.96
C PRO A 143 -11.63 -12.90 -4.45
N GLN A 144 -11.24 -11.75 -3.89
CA GLN A 144 -12.16 -10.74 -3.38
C GLN A 144 -12.74 -9.84 -4.49
N ASN A 145 -12.09 -9.78 -5.66
CA ASN A 145 -12.51 -8.96 -6.79
C ASN A 145 -13.40 -9.78 -7.73
N PRO A 146 -14.51 -9.21 -8.26
CA PRO A 146 -15.34 -9.89 -9.23
C PRO A 146 -14.56 -10.22 -10.50
N THR A 147 -14.85 -11.39 -11.07
CA THR A 147 -14.36 -11.73 -12.40
C THR A 147 -15.20 -11.01 -13.47
N THR A 148 -14.63 -10.87 -14.67
CA THR A 148 -15.33 -10.29 -15.83
C THR A 148 -16.62 -11.05 -16.18
N ALA A 149 -16.64 -12.37 -15.99
CA ALA A 149 -17.80 -13.23 -16.23
C ALA A 149 -18.92 -13.04 -15.18
N GLU A 150 -18.57 -12.75 -13.93
CA GLU A 150 -19.56 -12.46 -12.87
C GLU A 150 -20.20 -11.08 -13.02
N THR A 151 -19.47 -10.13 -13.61
CA THR A 151 -19.96 -8.77 -13.81
C THR A 151 -21.00 -8.71 -14.95
N SER A 152 -20.78 -9.42 -16.04
CA SER A 152 -21.70 -9.44 -17.20
C SER A 152 -23.05 -10.10 -16.92
N SER A 153 -23.12 -10.99 -15.92
CA SER A 153 -24.34 -11.73 -15.57
C SER A 153 -25.23 -11.03 -14.53
N LYS A 154 -24.72 -10.00 -13.83
CA LYS A 154 -25.44 -9.29 -12.76
C LYS A 154 -25.83 -7.84 -13.12
N ASP A 155 -25.34 -7.30 -14.24
CA ASP A 155 -25.63 -5.93 -14.67
C ASP A 155 -27.02 -5.83 -15.33
N LEU A 156 -28.08 -5.68 -14.52
CA LEU A 156 -29.40 -5.20 -14.97
C LEU A 156 -29.49 -3.66 -15.05
N LEU A 157 -28.42 -2.96 -14.67
CA LEU A 157 -28.31 -1.50 -14.76
C LEU A 157 -27.35 -1.14 -15.90
N PRO A 158 -27.77 -0.31 -16.88
CA PRO A 158 -26.89 0.11 -17.97
C PRO A 158 -25.69 0.87 -17.42
N LYS A 159 -24.48 0.43 -17.75
CA LYS A 159 -23.25 1.19 -17.46
C LYS A 159 -23.39 2.57 -18.10
N GLY A 160 -23.26 3.61 -17.29
CA GLY A 160 -23.31 5.00 -17.78
C GLY A 160 -22.27 5.23 -18.89
N PRO A 161 -22.47 6.24 -19.76
CA PRO A 161 -21.68 6.48 -20.98
C PRO A 161 -20.18 6.82 -20.79
N GLY A 162 -19.60 6.58 -19.61
CA GLY A 162 -18.18 6.75 -19.29
C GLY A 162 -17.43 5.45 -18.97
N ALA A 163 -18.05 4.27 -19.11
CA ALA A 163 -17.36 3.01 -18.91
C ALA A 163 -16.35 2.78 -20.04
N ASN A 164 -15.07 2.94 -19.73
CA ASN A 164 -13.98 2.88 -20.69
C ASN A 164 -13.90 1.46 -21.32
N PRO A 165 -14.09 1.29 -22.65
CA PRO A 165 -14.06 -0.02 -23.31
C PRO A 165 -12.73 -0.76 -23.14
N ALA A 166 -11.65 -0.03 -22.83
CA ALA A 166 -10.32 -0.56 -22.57
C ALA A 166 -10.22 -1.38 -21.27
N LEU A 167 -11.12 -1.21 -20.29
CA LEU A 167 -11.08 -1.95 -19.02
C LEU A 167 -11.35 -3.45 -19.20
N ALA A 168 -12.20 -3.82 -20.17
CA ALA A 168 -12.56 -5.21 -20.44
C ALA A 168 -11.40 -6.04 -21.01
N ALA A 169 -10.43 -5.39 -21.68
CA ALA A 169 -9.25 -6.06 -22.23
C ALA A 169 -8.14 -6.28 -21.19
N LEU A 170 -8.19 -5.61 -20.03
CA LEU A 170 -7.15 -5.69 -19.00
C LEU A 170 -7.34 -6.82 -17.99
N ALA A 171 -8.58 -7.28 -17.79
CA ALA A 171 -8.92 -8.26 -16.76
C ALA A 171 -8.64 -9.73 -17.15
N GLY A 172 -7.85 -9.96 -18.20
CA GLY A 172 -7.58 -11.28 -18.78
C GLY A 172 -6.13 -11.75 -18.71
N ASN A 173 -5.25 -11.17 -17.90
CA ASN A 173 -3.85 -11.60 -17.83
C ASN A 173 -3.50 -12.18 -16.46
N ASP A 174 -3.49 -13.52 -16.39
CA ASP A 174 -3.14 -14.39 -15.25
C ASP A 174 -1.67 -14.31 -14.79
N ASN A 175 -0.97 -13.20 -15.01
CA ASN A 175 0.42 -13.06 -14.58
C ASN A 175 0.70 -11.72 -13.89
N VAL A 176 1.20 -11.84 -12.66
CA VAL A 176 1.82 -10.82 -11.80
C VAL A 176 3.06 -10.16 -12.46
N SER A 177 3.38 -10.44 -13.73
CA SER A 177 4.27 -9.57 -14.50
C SER A 177 3.47 -8.38 -15.01
N PHE A 178 3.51 -7.28 -14.26
CA PHE A 178 3.27 -5.94 -14.81
C PHE A 178 4.22 -5.75 -16.00
N ARG A 179 3.79 -6.14 -17.20
CA ARG A 179 4.41 -5.72 -18.45
C ARG A 179 3.70 -4.42 -18.82
N PRO A 180 4.34 -3.25 -18.67
CA PRO A 180 3.79 -2.02 -19.21
C PRO A 180 3.99 -2.02 -20.72
N SER A 181 3.30 -2.94 -21.40
CA SER A 181 3.13 -2.92 -22.86
C SER A 181 1.73 -2.43 -23.23
N VAL A 182 1.07 -1.71 -22.32
CA VAL A 182 0.01 -0.77 -22.68
C VAL A 182 0.71 0.56 -22.84
N LYS A 183 0.73 1.11 -24.06
CA LYS A 183 1.10 2.51 -24.27
C LYS A 183 0.15 3.32 -23.38
N HIS A 184 0.62 3.83 -22.25
CA HIS A 184 -0.16 4.80 -21.49
C HIS A 184 -0.57 5.88 -22.49
N VAL A 185 -1.82 6.33 -22.43
CA VAL A 185 -2.30 7.42 -23.29
C VAL A 185 -1.65 8.70 -22.76
N ILE A 186 -0.35 8.85 -23.03
CA ILE A 186 0.44 10.00 -22.65
C ILE A 186 0.08 11.12 -23.61
N SER A 187 -0.19 12.31 -23.08
CA SER A 187 -0.41 13.49 -23.92
C SER A 187 0.89 13.89 -24.63
N LYS A 188 0.77 14.63 -25.74
CA LYS A 188 1.95 15.18 -26.43
C LYS A 188 2.81 16.05 -25.51
N GLU A 189 2.19 16.76 -24.58
CA GLU A 189 2.88 17.63 -23.62
C GLU A 189 3.70 16.83 -22.61
N LEU A 190 3.16 15.73 -22.08
CA LEU A 190 3.91 14.86 -21.16
C LEU A 190 5.07 14.15 -21.86
N ILE A 191 4.94 13.81 -23.15
CA ILE A 191 6.06 13.28 -23.96
C ILE A 191 7.14 14.36 -24.10
N LEU A 192 6.78 15.58 -24.51
CA LEU A 192 7.74 16.69 -24.63
C LEU A 192 8.41 17.04 -23.30
N TYR A 193 7.66 16.96 -22.18
CA TYR A 193 8.22 17.11 -20.85
C TYR A 193 9.26 16.03 -20.57
N PHE A 194 8.92 14.76 -20.79
CA PHE A 194 9.82 13.64 -20.55
C PHE A 194 11.09 13.74 -21.41
N ASP A 195 10.96 14.08 -22.70
CA ASP A 195 12.09 14.26 -23.61
C ASP A 195 13.02 15.40 -23.14
N LYS A 196 12.44 16.52 -22.67
CA LYS A 196 13.23 17.65 -22.11
C LYS A 196 13.97 17.25 -20.83
N ILE A 197 13.33 16.49 -19.95
CA ILE A 197 13.96 15.98 -18.74
C ILE A 197 15.12 15.03 -19.09
N GLN A 198 14.93 14.12 -20.05
CA GLN A 198 16.00 13.23 -20.50
C GLN A 198 17.19 14.01 -21.07
N ALA A 199 16.93 14.99 -21.94
CA ALA A 199 17.97 15.81 -22.54
C ALA A 199 18.75 16.61 -21.49
N ALA A 200 18.06 17.24 -20.53
CA ALA A 200 18.70 18.02 -19.48
C ALA A 200 19.53 17.17 -18.50
N ILE A 201 19.08 15.95 -18.20
CA ILE A 201 19.77 15.05 -17.27
C ILE A 201 21.00 14.40 -17.90
N LEU A 202 20.96 14.09 -19.20
CA LEU A 202 22.06 13.40 -19.91
C LEU A 202 23.08 14.35 -20.56
N ASP A 203 22.88 15.67 -20.52
CA ASP A 203 23.87 16.65 -20.99
C ASP A 203 25.04 16.71 -20.00
N ASP A 204 26.25 16.30 -20.40
CA ASP A 204 27.48 16.24 -19.57
C ASP A 204 28.34 17.51 -19.70
N ASP A 205 27.84 18.54 -20.36
CA ASP A 205 28.59 19.77 -20.54
C ASP A 205 28.71 20.55 -19.20
N PRO A 206 29.94 20.93 -18.78
CA PRO A 206 30.19 21.60 -17.50
C PRO A 206 29.71 23.06 -17.45
N ASP A 207 29.10 23.58 -18.53
CA ASP A 207 28.52 24.92 -18.54
C ASP A 207 27.56 25.15 -17.34
N LEU A 208 27.73 26.30 -16.70
CA LEU A 208 26.94 26.69 -15.52
C LEU A 208 25.44 26.75 -15.81
N GLU A 209 25.05 27.17 -17.01
CA GLU A 209 23.64 27.21 -17.40
C GLU A 209 23.03 25.81 -17.51
N LYS A 210 23.78 24.85 -18.09
CA LYS A 210 23.32 23.48 -18.27
C LYS A 210 23.24 22.72 -16.95
N THR A 211 24.18 22.96 -16.05
CA THR A 211 24.10 22.45 -14.66
C THR A 211 22.85 22.98 -13.95
N ARG A 212 22.52 24.27 -14.11
CA ARG A 212 21.28 24.84 -13.55
C ARG A 212 20.02 24.25 -14.19
N LEU A 213 20.04 23.97 -15.49
CA LEU A 213 18.94 23.29 -16.17
C LEU A 213 18.73 21.87 -15.63
N ARG A 214 19.82 21.15 -15.33
CA ARG A 214 19.77 19.82 -14.72
C ARG A 214 19.15 19.84 -13.33
N ASP A 215 19.59 20.77 -12.49
CA ASP A 215 19.02 20.95 -11.15
C ASP A 215 17.54 21.35 -11.20
N ALA A 216 17.17 22.22 -12.14
CA ALA A 216 15.78 22.61 -12.37
C ALA A 216 14.92 21.42 -12.84
N ALA A 217 15.46 20.56 -13.71
CA ALA A 217 14.79 19.33 -14.15
C ALA A 217 14.53 18.37 -12.99
N LEU A 218 15.53 18.13 -12.13
CA LEU A 218 15.40 17.29 -10.93
C LEU A 218 14.40 17.89 -9.92
N ALA A 219 14.44 19.21 -9.71
CA ALA A 219 13.50 19.91 -8.85
C ALA A 219 12.06 19.82 -9.38
N SER A 220 11.87 19.89 -10.70
CA SER A 220 10.57 19.69 -11.34
C SER A 220 10.01 18.30 -11.05
N VAL A 221 10.83 17.25 -11.25
CA VAL A 221 10.42 15.85 -10.96
C VAL A 221 10.07 15.65 -9.48
N ARG A 222 10.76 16.34 -8.57
CA ARG A 222 10.51 16.25 -7.12
C ARG A 222 9.18 16.88 -6.68
N ALA A 223 8.67 17.89 -7.38
CA ALA A 223 7.51 18.65 -6.94
C ALA A 223 6.23 18.40 -7.76
N ASP A 224 6.35 18.07 -9.04
CA ASP A 224 5.22 18.04 -9.97
C ASP A 224 4.23 16.88 -9.66
N PRO A 225 2.93 17.17 -9.41
CA PRO A 225 1.91 16.16 -9.15
C PRO A 225 1.43 15.41 -10.41
N GLY A 226 1.66 15.94 -11.62
CA GLY A 226 1.12 15.41 -12.88
C GLY A 226 1.86 14.20 -13.45
N LEU A 227 2.91 13.71 -12.76
CA LEU A 227 3.86 12.75 -13.33
C LEU A 227 3.47 11.27 -13.17
N HIS A 228 2.30 10.96 -12.60
CA HIS A 228 1.88 9.58 -12.33
C HIS A 228 1.92 8.70 -13.60
N GLN A 229 1.45 9.21 -14.74
CA GLN A 229 1.43 8.46 -16.00
C GLN A 229 2.83 8.20 -16.57
N LEU A 230 3.81 9.05 -16.25
CA LEU A 230 5.20 8.93 -16.69
C LEU A 230 6.03 8.05 -15.77
N LEU A 231 5.53 7.70 -14.59
CA LEU A 231 6.28 6.96 -13.59
C LEU A 231 6.83 5.61 -14.11
N PRO A 232 6.08 4.76 -14.84
CA PRO A 232 6.65 3.53 -15.40
C PRO A 232 7.76 3.81 -16.43
N TYR A 233 7.65 4.92 -17.15
CA TYR A 233 8.66 5.34 -18.14
C TYR A 233 9.93 5.81 -17.46
N PHE A 234 9.83 6.56 -16.35
CA PHE A 234 10.98 6.91 -15.52
C PHE A 234 11.66 5.66 -14.95
N VAL A 235 10.90 4.72 -14.39
CA VAL A 235 11.46 3.47 -13.82
C VAL A 235 12.18 2.64 -14.90
N ASN A 236 11.57 2.52 -16.08
CA ASN A 236 12.16 1.81 -17.21
C ASN A 236 13.40 2.53 -17.76
N PHE A 237 13.34 3.87 -17.87
CA PHE A 237 14.48 4.69 -18.29
C PHE A 237 15.66 4.53 -17.34
N ILE A 238 15.45 4.68 -16.03
CA ILE A 238 16.48 4.46 -15.00
C ILE A 238 17.07 3.05 -15.12
N THR A 239 16.22 2.03 -15.24
CA THR A 239 16.67 0.63 -15.33
C THR A 239 17.50 0.38 -16.58
N ASN A 240 17.08 0.91 -17.74
CA ASN A 240 17.79 0.72 -19.00
C ASN A 240 19.12 1.48 -19.02
N GLN A 241 19.15 2.73 -18.56
CA GLN A 241 20.39 3.51 -18.53
C GLN A 241 21.42 2.87 -17.59
N VAL A 242 21.00 2.43 -16.40
CA VAL A 242 21.89 1.74 -15.46
C VAL A 242 22.38 0.40 -16.00
N THR A 243 21.55 -0.34 -16.76
CA THR A 243 21.94 -1.66 -17.29
C THR A 243 22.86 -1.56 -18.51
N HIS A 244 22.64 -0.57 -19.38
CA HIS A 244 23.38 -0.44 -20.64
C HIS A 244 24.60 0.47 -20.56
N ARG A 245 24.65 1.42 -19.61
CA ARG A 245 25.76 2.38 -19.43
C ARG A 245 26.43 2.23 -18.07
N LEU A 246 26.93 1.02 -17.76
CA LEU A 246 27.68 0.77 -16.52
C LEU A 246 29.10 1.37 -16.54
N ASP A 247 29.57 1.75 -17.72
CA ASP A 247 30.85 2.36 -18.03
C ASP A 247 30.86 3.89 -17.86
N ASP A 248 29.71 4.54 -17.72
CA ASP A 248 29.61 5.99 -17.59
C ASP A 248 29.19 6.40 -16.17
N LEU A 249 30.14 6.93 -15.39
CA LEU A 249 29.88 7.36 -14.01
C LEU A 249 28.95 8.57 -13.92
N PHE A 250 28.97 9.45 -14.93
CA PHE A 250 28.10 10.63 -14.97
C PHE A 250 26.65 10.18 -15.10
N VAL A 251 26.35 9.34 -16.10
CA VAL A 251 24.98 8.82 -16.30
C VAL A 251 24.48 8.06 -15.08
N LEU A 252 25.30 7.21 -14.47
CA LEU A 252 24.90 6.45 -13.28
C LEU A 252 24.58 7.37 -12.10
N ARG A 253 25.38 8.42 -11.86
CA ARG A 253 25.09 9.43 -10.83
C ARG A 253 23.76 10.11 -11.11
N GLN A 254 23.55 10.54 -12.35
CA GLN A 254 22.31 11.19 -12.77
C GLN A 254 21.07 10.30 -12.60
N MET A 255 21.20 8.99 -12.85
CA MET A 255 20.09 8.05 -12.61
C MET A 255 19.79 7.87 -11.11
N MET A 256 20.81 7.92 -10.24
CA MET A 256 20.60 7.90 -8.79
C MET A 256 19.94 9.20 -8.30
N GLU A 257 20.33 10.35 -8.84
CA GLU A 257 19.75 11.67 -8.50
C GLU A 257 18.29 11.75 -8.95
N LEU A 258 17.99 11.25 -10.15
CA LEU A 258 16.63 11.13 -10.65
C LEU A 258 15.79 10.17 -9.80
N THR A 259 16.36 9.04 -9.37
CA THR A 259 15.67 8.09 -8.47
C THR A 259 15.34 8.74 -7.12
N ASP A 260 16.28 9.50 -6.55
CA ASP A 260 16.04 10.28 -5.33
C ASP A 260 14.96 11.35 -5.53
N ALA A 261 15.00 12.10 -6.64
CA ALA A 261 13.98 13.10 -6.97
C ALA A 261 12.57 12.48 -7.05
N VAL A 262 12.43 11.34 -7.74
CA VAL A 262 11.17 10.59 -7.82
C VAL A 262 10.71 10.14 -6.43
N ILE A 263 11.60 9.57 -5.61
CA ILE A 263 11.25 9.08 -4.26
C ILE A 263 10.84 10.20 -3.32
N GLN A 264 11.42 11.40 -3.46
CA GLN A 264 11.09 12.55 -2.61
C GLN A 264 9.75 13.21 -2.97
N ASN A 265 9.19 12.93 -4.14
CA ASN A 265 7.90 13.50 -4.53
C ASN A 265 6.75 12.91 -3.68
N PRO A 266 6.01 13.73 -2.91
CA PRO A 266 4.93 13.26 -2.05
C PRO A 266 3.64 12.94 -2.83
N ASN A 267 3.52 13.43 -4.06
CA ASN A 267 2.32 13.29 -4.89
C ASN A 267 2.33 11.98 -5.73
N LEU A 268 3.41 11.21 -5.69
CA LEU A 268 3.58 9.97 -6.43
C LEU A 268 3.39 8.74 -5.53
N PHE A 269 2.61 7.78 -6.00
CA PHE A 269 2.40 6.52 -5.32
C PHE A 269 3.40 5.48 -5.83
N LEU A 270 4.50 5.32 -5.09
CA LEU A 270 5.65 4.52 -5.51
C LEU A 270 5.67 3.10 -4.95
N ASP A 271 4.72 2.73 -4.09
CA ASP A 271 4.68 1.42 -3.44
C ASP A 271 4.73 0.24 -4.45
N PRO A 272 4.02 0.27 -5.61
CA PRO A 272 4.10 -0.79 -6.61
C PRO A 272 5.48 -0.87 -7.28
N TYR A 273 6.17 0.27 -7.39
CA TYR A 273 7.44 0.41 -8.11
C TYR A 273 8.68 0.28 -7.22
N ALA A 274 8.52 0.28 -5.89
CA ALA A 274 9.62 0.27 -4.92
C ALA A 274 10.60 -0.90 -5.14
N SER A 275 10.09 -2.12 -5.40
CA SER A 275 10.96 -3.26 -5.70
C SER A 275 11.66 -3.12 -7.06
N SER A 276 11.01 -2.50 -8.05
CA SER A 276 11.60 -2.31 -9.37
C SER A 276 12.68 -1.23 -9.37
N LEU A 277 12.48 -0.14 -8.61
CA LEU A 277 13.48 0.91 -8.40
C LEU A 277 14.66 0.43 -7.55
N SER A 278 14.45 -0.52 -6.63
CA SER A 278 15.56 -1.07 -5.84
C SER A 278 16.58 -1.86 -6.67
N ALA A 279 16.18 -2.43 -7.80
CA ALA A 279 17.06 -3.23 -8.66
C ALA A 279 18.21 -2.41 -9.29
N PRO A 280 17.98 -1.29 -10.02
CA PRO A 280 19.07 -0.46 -10.54
C PRO A 280 19.94 0.12 -9.43
N VAL A 281 19.37 0.49 -8.28
CA VAL A 281 20.13 0.98 -7.11
C VAL A 281 21.07 -0.11 -6.58
N LEU A 282 20.60 -1.35 -6.45
CA LEU A 282 21.44 -2.50 -6.09
C LEU A 282 22.54 -2.76 -7.12
N THR A 283 22.25 -2.61 -8.42
CA THR A 283 23.27 -2.76 -9.47
C THR A 283 24.37 -1.71 -9.33
N CYS A 284 24.03 -0.42 -9.15
CA CYS A 284 25.01 0.65 -8.91
C CYS A 284 25.81 0.43 -7.61
N LEU A 285 25.18 -0.16 -6.59
CA LEU A 285 25.84 -0.46 -5.32
C LEU A 285 26.82 -1.64 -5.42
N MET A 286 26.46 -2.69 -6.16
CA MET A 286 27.11 -4.01 -6.11
C MET A 286 27.80 -4.43 -7.41
N SER A 287 27.88 -3.56 -8.41
CA SER A 287 28.59 -3.88 -9.66
C SER A 287 30.10 -4.06 -9.42
N ARG A 288 30.67 -5.07 -10.10
CA ARG A 288 32.10 -5.39 -10.07
C ARG A 288 32.96 -4.32 -10.73
N LYS A 289 32.47 -3.70 -11.79
CA LYS A 289 33.13 -2.61 -12.53
C LYS A 289 32.12 -1.49 -12.74
N LEU A 290 32.48 -0.29 -12.31
CA LEU A 290 31.70 0.94 -12.51
C LEU A 290 32.63 1.94 -13.19
N GLY A 291 32.18 2.58 -14.26
CA GLY A 291 33.04 3.48 -15.03
C GLY A 291 33.91 2.79 -16.07
N GLY A 292 34.47 3.60 -16.97
CA GLY A 292 35.40 3.16 -18.01
C GLY A 292 36.77 2.77 -17.46
N ALA A 293 37.69 2.41 -18.37
CA ALA A 293 39.05 1.97 -18.05
C ALA A 293 39.99 3.11 -17.60
N ASP A 294 39.46 4.24 -17.13
CA ASP A 294 40.28 5.32 -16.58
C ASP A 294 40.68 4.96 -15.14
N GLU A 295 41.89 4.42 -15.02
CA GLU A 295 42.53 4.01 -13.75
C GLU A 295 43.06 5.20 -12.92
N GLY A 296 42.48 6.38 -13.10
CA GLY A 296 42.82 7.58 -12.33
C GLY A 296 42.32 7.47 -10.89
N THR A 297 43.10 7.97 -9.93
CA THR A 297 42.72 7.99 -8.50
C THR A 297 41.41 8.76 -8.24
N ASP A 298 41.08 9.75 -9.07
CA ASP A 298 39.82 10.50 -8.96
C ASP A 298 38.60 9.71 -9.47
N ALA A 299 38.76 8.92 -10.53
CA ALA A 299 37.70 8.04 -11.02
C ALA A 299 37.33 6.99 -9.96
N VAL A 300 38.33 6.43 -9.28
CA VAL A 300 38.11 5.49 -8.16
C VAL A 300 37.35 6.16 -7.02
N LYS A 301 37.71 7.39 -6.61
CA LYS A 301 36.96 8.14 -5.58
C LYS A 301 35.50 8.36 -5.99
N ASP A 302 35.24 8.72 -7.24
CA ASP A 302 33.87 8.94 -7.72
C ASP A 302 33.05 7.66 -7.78
N GLN A 303 33.65 6.51 -8.06
CA GLN A 303 32.99 5.21 -7.91
C GLN A 303 32.55 4.93 -6.47
N TYR A 304 33.40 5.24 -5.48
CA TYR A 304 33.05 5.07 -4.06
C TYR A 304 31.94 6.03 -3.63
N ARG A 305 31.97 7.29 -4.10
CA ARG A 305 30.90 8.27 -3.87
C ARG A 305 29.55 7.83 -4.44
N LEU A 306 29.56 7.28 -5.66
CA LEU A 306 28.35 6.72 -6.28
C LEU A 306 27.77 5.57 -5.45
N ARG A 307 28.62 4.67 -4.96
CA ARG A 307 28.19 3.56 -4.08
C ARG A 307 27.62 4.07 -2.76
N GLU A 308 28.22 5.10 -2.16
CA GLU A 308 27.70 5.72 -0.93
C GLU A 308 26.31 6.35 -1.16
N MET A 309 26.12 7.05 -2.27
CA MET A 309 24.82 7.59 -2.66
C MET A 309 23.78 6.49 -2.87
N ALA A 310 24.15 5.42 -3.60
CA ALA A 310 23.27 4.27 -3.82
C ALA A 310 22.90 3.57 -2.50
N ALA A 311 23.84 3.44 -1.55
CA ALA A 311 23.56 2.88 -0.23
C ALA A 311 22.56 3.73 0.56
N SER A 312 22.75 5.05 0.58
CA SER A 312 21.82 6.00 1.23
C SER A 312 20.42 5.90 0.63
N LEU A 313 20.33 5.88 -0.70
CA LEU A 313 19.08 5.75 -1.44
C LEU A 313 18.38 4.42 -1.16
N LEU A 314 19.13 3.31 -1.14
CA LEU A 314 18.63 1.98 -0.77
C LEU A 314 18.04 1.98 0.65
N GLY A 315 18.70 2.66 1.59
CA GLY A 315 18.19 2.85 2.95
C GLY A 315 16.90 3.66 3.01
N THR A 316 16.79 4.71 2.19
CA THR A 316 15.55 5.50 2.06
C THR A 316 14.41 4.65 1.49
N ILE A 317 14.66 3.87 0.44
CA ILE A 317 13.68 2.92 -0.14
C ILE A 317 13.24 1.90 0.93
N ALA A 318 14.20 1.26 1.61
CA ALA A 318 13.92 0.24 2.61
C ALA A 318 13.09 0.78 3.78
N ARG A 319 13.36 2.01 4.25
CA ARG A 319 12.60 2.63 5.34
C ARG A 319 11.21 3.08 4.89
N LYS A 320 11.11 3.84 3.80
CA LYS A 320 9.85 4.44 3.32
C LYS A 320 8.81 3.38 2.93
N TYR A 321 9.24 2.33 2.22
CA TYR A 321 8.33 1.33 1.63
C TYR A 321 8.22 0.02 2.43
N SER A 322 8.89 -0.10 3.58
CA SER A 322 8.75 -1.29 4.45
C SER A 322 7.33 -1.50 5.00
N LYS A 323 6.57 -0.41 5.18
CA LYS A 323 5.18 -0.49 5.67
C LYS A 323 4.23 -1.13 4.66
N ALA A 324 4.39 -0.77 3.39
CA ALA A 324 3.59 -1.31 2.29
C ALA A 324 4.02 -2.73 1.92
N ASN A 325 5.33 -3.01 1.97
CA ASN A 325 5.88 -4.32 1.66
C ASN A 325 6.86 -4.78 2.76
N ALA A 326 6.35 -5.57 3.71
CA ALA A 326 7.14 -6.13 4.80
C ALA A 326 8.29 -7.04 4.32
N LEU A 327 8.20 -7.61 3.11
CA LEU A 327 9.23 -8.48 2.54
C LEU A 327 10.36 -7.71 1.85
N LEU A 328 10.16 -6.41 1.53
CA LEU A 328 11.14 -5.62 0.79
C LEU A 328 12.44 -5.46 1.59
N ARG A 329 12.35 -4.95 2.82
CA ARG A 329 13.53 -4.70 3.66
C ARG A 329 14.34 -5.99 3.94
N PRO A 330 13.75 -7.12 4.34
CA PRO A 330 14.47 -8.40 4.48
C PRO A 330 15.10 -8.90 3.18
N LYS A 331 14.46 -8.68 2.02
CA LYS A 331 15.02 -9.08 0.72
C LYS A 331 16.26 -8.26 0.37
N LEU A 332 16.22 -6.95 0.59
CA LEU A 332 17.36 -6.06 0.33
C LEU A 332 18.54 -6.37 1.25
N THR A 333 18.30 -6.53 2.56
CA THR A 333 19.36 -6.87 3.52
C THR A 333 19.99 -8.24 3.24
N ARG A 334 19.17 -9.24 2.87
CA ARG A 334 19.67 -10.57 2.49
C ARG A 334 20.56 -10.53 1.26
N THR A 335 20.22 -9.71 0.25
CA THR A 335 21.07 -9.54 -0.94
C THR A 335 22.42 -8.92 -0.57
N CYS A 336 22.43 -7.84 0.23
CA CYS A 336 23.67 -7.23 0.71
C CYS A 336 24.52 -8.20 1.53
N LEU A 337 23.90 -8.96 2.45
CA LEU A 337 24.58 -9.95 3.27
C LEU A 337 25.23 -11.05 2.44
N LYS A 338 24.53 -11.56 1.41
CA LYS A 338 25.06 -12.61 0.52
C LYS A 338 26.38 -12.21 -0.13
N HIS A 339 26.51 -10.95 -0.55
CA HIS A 339 27.76 -10.47 -1.15
C HIS A 339 28.82 -10.12 -0.11
N PHE A 340 28.42 -9.65 1.08
CA PHE A 340 29.35 -9.35 2.17
C PHE A 340 30.08 -10.61 2.67
N LEU A 341 29.38 -11.74 2.76
CA LEU A 341 29.95 -13.02 3.21
C LEU A 341 30.74 -13.77 2.12
N ASP A 342 30.85 -13.22 0.90
CA ASP A 342 31.55 -13.86 -0.21
C ASP A 342 32.98 -13.29 -0.36
N PRO A 343 34.03 -14.02 0.05
CA PRO A 343 35.41 -13.52 0.03
C PRO A 343 35.99 -13.39 -1.37
N THR A 344 35.30 -13.87 -2.42
CA THR A 344 35.76 -13.79 -3.81
C THR A 344 35.45 -12.44 -4.47
N ARG A 345 34.72 -11.56 -3.78
CA ARG A 345 34.26 -10.26 -4.32
C ARG A 345 35.36 -9.21 -4.26
N THR A 346 35.28 -8.23 -5.16
CA THR A 346 36.20 -7.10 -5.18
C THR A 346 35.96 -6.19 -3.97
N PRO A 347 36.99 -5.50 -3.44
CA PRO A 347 36.86 -4.60 -2.29
C PRO A 347 35.76 -3.55 -2.47
N ALA A 348 35.62 -3.03 -3.68
CA ALA A 348 34.58 -2.08 -4.05
C ALA A 348 33.14 -2.62 -3.89
N VAL A 349 32.90 -3.90 -4.20
CA VAL A 349 31.60 -4.56 -4.00
C VAL A 349 31.33 -4.82 -2.53
N LEU A 350 32.36 -5.21 -1.77
CA LEU A 350 32.26 -5.42 -0.33
C LEU A 350 31.95 -4.12 0.41
N PHE A 351 32.57 -3.01 0.02
CA PHE A 351 32.25 -1.67 0.52
C PHE A 351 30.77 -1.33 0.28
N GLY A 352 30.27 -1.55 -0.95
CA GLY A 352 28.86 -1.35 -1.26
C GLY A 352 27.93 -2.27 -0.46
N ALA A 353 28.31 -3.53 -0.25
CA ALA A 353 27.54 -4.48 0.53
C ALA A 353 27.39 -4.06 2.00
N ILE A 354 28.47 -3.59 2.63
CA ILE A 354 28.46 -3.07 4.01
C ILE A 354 27.61 -1.81 4.11
N GLY A 355 27.80 -0.87 3.18
CA GLY A 355 27.02 0.37 3.13
C GLY A 355 25.52 0.10 2.96
N GLY A 356 25.15 -0.78 2.04
CA GLY A 356 23.77 -1.19 1.83
C GLY A 356 23.15 -1.92 3.03
N LEU A 357 23.92 -2.79 3.69
CA LEU A 357 23.47 -3.53 4.86
C LEU A 357 23.22 -2.59 6.05
N SER A 358 24.12 -1.64 6.30
CA SER A 358 23.96 -0.61 7.33
C SER A 358 22.78 0.30 7.03
N ALA A 359 22.63 0.77 5.78
CA ALA A 359 21.57 1.71 5.41
C ALA A 359 20.16 1.07 5.35
N ALA A 360 20.02 -0.13 4.77
CA ALA A 360 18.73 -0.82 4.63
C ALA A 360 18.34 -1.61 5.88
N GLY A 361 19.31 -2.26 6.52
CA GLY A 361 19.10 -3.08 7.70
C GLY A 361 19.04 -2.27 8.99
N GLY A 362 19.70 -1.11 9.05
CA GLY A 362 19.80 -0.30 10.25
C GLY A 362 20.77 -0.89 11.30
N PRO A 363 20.81 -0.32 12.50
CA PRO A 363 21.81 -0.67 13.52
C PRO A 363 21.70 -2.14 13.98
N GLU A 364 20.49 -2.67 14.12
CA GLU A 364 20.28 -4.08 14.51
C GLU A 364 20.84 -5.07 13.47
N ALA A 365 20.78 -4.73 12.18
CA ALA A 365 21.38 -5.59 11.16
C ALA A 365 22.90 -5.57 11.23
N VAL A 366 23.52 -4.44 11.56
CA VAL A 366 24.97 -4.36 11.81
C VAL A 366 25.34 -5.19 13.04
N ARG A 367 24.56 -5.03 14.12
CA ARG A 367 24.74 -5.76 15.38
C ARG A 367 24.75 -7.27 15.17
N VAL A 368 23.75 -7.81 14.49
CA VAL A 368 23.55 -9.26 14.37
C VAL A 368 24.30 -9.88 13.18
N LEU A 369 24.43 -9.16 12.06
CA LEU A 369 24.94 -9.76 10.81
C LEU A 369 26.37 -9.36 10.47
N VAL A 370 26.80 -8.14 10.84
CA VAL A 370 28.14 -7.64 10.49
C VAL A 370 29.13 -8.05 11.57
N ILE A 371 28.91 -7.64 12.82
CA ILE A 371 29.87 -7.78 13.92
C ILE A 371 30.39 -9.21 14.12
N PRO A 372 29.55 -10.26 14.19
CA PRO A 372 30.04 -11.63 14.43
C PRO A 372 30.94 -12.15 13.30
N ASN A 373 30.76 -11.64 12.08
CA ASN A 373 31.51 -12.06 10.90
C ASN A 373 32.76 -11.20 10.64
N LEU A 374 33.04 -10.17 11.46
CA LEU A 374 34.18 -9.28 11.22
C LEU A 374 35.53 -9.98 11.42
N LYS A 375 35.66 -10.89 12.40
CA LYS A 375 36.90 -11.62 12.64
C LYS A 375 37.31 -12.51 11.46
N SER A 376 36.35 -13.23 10.87
CA SER A 376 36.59 -14.05 9.68
C SER A 376 36.83 -13.19 8.45
N PHE A 377 36.13 -12.05 8.33
CA PHE A 377 36.34 -11.07 7.28
C PHE A 377 37.75 -10.44 7.33
N ASP A 378 38.25 -10.11 8.53
CA ASP A 378 39.57 -9.53 8.73
C ASP A 378 40.69 -10.46 8.24
N ALA A 379 40.62 -11.73 8.63
CA ALA A 379 41.59 -12.76 8.22
C ALA A 379 41.50 -13.08 6.70
N ALA A 380 40.29 -13.13 6.14
CA ALA A 380 40.09 -13.57 4.75
C ALA A 380 40.31 -12.45 3.71
N ILE A 381 40.06 -11.18 4.07
CA ILE A 381 40.02 -10.07 3.12
C ILE A 381 40.97 -8.93 3.51
N LEU A 382 40.88 -8.42 4.74
CA LEU A 382 41.62 -7.21 5.13
C LEU A 382 43.13 -7.45 5.26
N GLN A 383 43.55 -8.57 5.85
CA GLN A 383 44.97 -8.94 5.95
C GLN A 383 45.62 -9.13 4.56
N PRO A 384 45.06 -9.94 3.64
CA PRO A 384 45.59 -10.04 2.28
C PRO A 384 45.58 -8.73 1.49
N LEU A 385 44.63 -7.83 1.77
CA LEU A 385 44.56 -6.51 1.12
C LEU A 385 45.62 -5.56 1.65
N HIS A 386 45.93 -5.62 2.95
CA HIS A 386 46.99 -4.85 3.59
C HIS A 386 48.39 -5.29 3.10
N GLU A 387 48.58 -6.60 2.91
CA GLU A 387 49.85 -7.18 2.42
C GLU A 387 50.17 -6.84 0.95
N LYS A 388 49.16 -6.45 0.15
CA LYS A 388 49.33 -6.07 -1.27
C LYS A 388 50.01 -4.71 -1.50
N GLY A 389 50.28 -3.94 -0.44
CA GLY A 389 51.08 -2.71 -0.51
C GLY A 389 50.37 -1.50 -1.13
N GLU A 390 51.15 -0.53 -1.63
CA GLU A 390 50.70 0.84 -1.99
C GLU A 390 49.54 0.90 -3.00
N ALA A 391 49.42 -0.07 -3.91
CA ALA A 391 48.37 -0.11 -4.93
C ALA A 391 46.96 -0.35 -4.37
N SER A 392 46.83 -0.94 -3.18
CA SER A 392 45.55 -1.30 -2.55
C SER A 392 45.19 -0.42 -1.34
N VAL A 393 46.02 0.57 -0.99
CA VAL A 393 45.84 1.41 0.20
C VAL A 393 44.53 2.18 0.17
N LEU A 394 44.16 2.76 -0.98
CA LEU A 394 42.91 3.51 -1.11
C LEU A 394 41.69 2.62 -0.90
N GLU A 395 41.69 1.41 -1.48
CA GLU A 395 40.59 0.45 -1.35
C GLU A 395 40.50 -0.11 0.07
N PHE A 396 41.65 -0.35 0.70
CA PHE A 396 41.75 -0.79 2.08
C PHE A 396 41.18 0.26 3.04
N GLU A 397 41.64 1.51 2.94
CA GLU A 397 41.15 2.62 3.79
C GLU A 397 39.66 2.90 3.54
N ALA A 398 39.18 2.81 2.29
CA ALA A 398 37.75 2.94 1.99
C ALA A 398 36.92 1.82 2.65
N LEU A 399 37.38 0.57 2.56
CA LEU A 399 36.67 -0.58 3.13
C LEU A 399 36.66 -0.52 4.67
N VAL A 400 37.81 -0.25 5.29
CA VAL A 400 37.92 -0.06 6.75
C VAL A 400 37.04 1.11 7.19
N GLY A 401 37.11 2.25 6.50
CA GLY A 401 36.25 3.41 6.76
C GLY A 401 34.75 3.08 6.65
N GLY A 402 34.35 2.27 5.67
CA GLY A 402 32.98 1.78 5.50
C GLY A 402 32.51 0.90 6.66
N ILE A 403 33.36 -0.02 7.13
CA ILE A 403 33.09 -0.87 8.31
C ILE A 403 32.98 -0.01 9.56
N MET A 404 33.91 0.91 9.78
CA MET A 404 33.89 1.82 10.93
C MET A 404 32.64 2.71 10.93
N LYS A 405 32.23 3.21 9.76
CA LYS A 405 30.98 3.97 9.61
C LYS A 405 29.77 3.11 9.97
N ALA A 406 29.73 1.86 9.53
CA ALA A 406 28.65 0.92 9.86
C ALA A 406 28.62 0.62 11.37
N ILE A 407 29.75 0.32 12.00
CA ILE A 407 29.88 0.13 13.45
C ILE A 407 29.45 1.37 14.22
N GLY A 408 29.82 2.56 13.73
CA GLY A 408 29.40 3.84 14.31
C GLY A 408 27.88 4.03 14.36
N THR A 409 27.10 3.35 13.50
CA THR A 409 25.63 3.42 13.56
C THR A 409 25.02 2.76 14.80
N LEU A 410 25.76 1.91 15.52
CA LEU A 410 25.30 1.22 16.73
C LEU A 410 25.12 2.19 17.91
N VAL A 411 25.95 3.23 17.96
CA VAL A 411 25.90 4.27 18.99
C VAL A 411 25.37 5.53 18.32
N GLY A 412 24.06 5.76 18.43
CA GLY A 412 23.41 6.91 17.79
C GLY A 412 24.00 8.24 18.26
N GLY A 413 24.72 8.93 17.37
CA GLY A 413 25.24 10.28 17.60
C GLY A 413 26.44 10.34 18.55
N VAL A 414 27.28 11.35 18.35
CA VAL A 414 28.51 11.61 19.12
C VAL A 414 28.15 11.80 20.60
N ALA A 415 28.23 10.72 21.38
CA ALA A 415 28.14 10.80 22.83
C ALA A 415 29.43 11.46 23.34
N LEU A 416 29.25 12.61 24.00
CA LEU A 416 30.30 13.30 24.73
C LEU A 416 31.03 12.32 25.64
N SER A 417 32.35 12.40 25.62
CA SER A 417 33.29 11.62 26.41
C SER A 417 33.04 11.81 27.91
N ASN A 418 32.15 11.03 28.50
CA ASN A 418 32.08 10.87 29.94
C ASN A 418 33.23 9.96 30.37
N GLY A 419 34.32 10.58 30.80
CA GLY A 419 35.50 9.88 31.31
C GLY A 419 35.15 9.01 32.52
N VAL A 420 35.30 7.70 32.36
CA VAL A 420 35.25 6.73 33.46
C VAL A 420 36.45 5.78 33.32
N ASN A 421 37.30 5.79 34.35
CA ASN A 421 38.35 4.84 34.76
C ASN A 421 39.17 4.09 33.68
N GLY A 422 40.41 4.57 33.47
CA GLY A 422 41.38 4.03 32.50
C GLY A 422 41.89 2.60 32.73
N VAL A 423 41.47 1.87 33.77
CA VAL A 423 41.87 0.47 33.99
C VAL A 423 40.93 -0.52 33.29
N ASN A 424 39.62 -0.21 33.19
CA ASN A 424 38.67 -1.06 32.46
C ASN A 424 38.81 -0.90 30.94
N MET A 425 39.18 0.31 30.48
CA MET A 425 39.30 0.62 29.06
C MET A 425 40.36 -0.24 28.33
N SER A 426 41.48 -0.59 29.00
CA SER A 426 42.53 -1.44 28.42
C SER A 426 42.04 -2.88 28.22
N ARG A 427 41.33 -3.43 29.20
CA ARG A 427 40.79 -4.80 29.13
C ARG A 427 39.64 -4.91 28.14
N GLU A 428 38.79 -3.89 28.07
CA GLU A 428 37.73 -3.78 27.06
C GLU A 428 38.32 -3.68 25.65
N ALA A 429 39.37 -2.88 25.46
CA ALA A 429 40.06 -2.77 24.18
C ALA A 429 40.64 -4.11 23.72
N GLU A 430 41.28 -4.87 24.62
CA GLU A 430 41.79 -6.22 24.32
C GLU A 430 40.67 -7.21 23.95
N GLN A 431 39.51 -7.14 24.62
CA GLN A 431 38.38 -8.01 24.29
C GLN A 431 37.73 -7.65 22.95
N VAL A 432 37.66 -6.36 22.62
CA VAL A 432 37.16 -5.87 21.33
C VAL A 432 38.11 -6.27 20.20
N THR A 433 39.43 -6.19 20.40
CA THR A 433 40.41 -6.62 19.39
C THR A 433 40.36 -8.12 19.15
N GLU A 434 40.21 -8.93 20.20
CA GLU A 434 40.04 -10.38 20.07
C GLU A 434 38.78 -10.75 19.28
N PHE A 435 37.70 -9.99 19.47
CA PHE A 435 36.39 -10.27 18.89
C PHE A 435 36.23 -9.78 17.45
N LEU A 436 36.74 -8.58 17.12
CA LEU A 436 36.60 -7.99 15.78
C LEU A 436 37.73 -8.33 14.81
N GLY A 437 38.87 -8.82 15.32
CA GLY A 437 40.10 -9.01 14.56
C GLY A 437 41.10 -7.87 14.75
N PRO A 438 42.40 -8.10 14.50
CA PRO A 438 43.47 -7.13 14.76
C PRO A 438 43.25 -5.77 14.10
N ILE A 439 42.85 -5.70 12.82
CA ILE A 439 42.82 -4.42 12.09
C ILE A 439 41.64 -3.57 12.55
N ILE A 440 40.42 -4.11 12.47
CA ILE A 440 39.20 -3.37 12.85
C ILE A 440 39.17 -3.15 14.36
N GLY A 441 39.57 -4.14 15.14
CA GLY A 441 39.63 -4.06 16.59
C GLY A 441 40.56 -2.97 17.09
N GLU A 442 41.76 -2.83 16.50
CA GLU A 442 42.69 -1.77 16.88
C GLU A 442 42.12 -0.38 16.56
N ARG A 443 41.49 -0.22 15.39
CA ARG A 443 40.85 1.05 15.00
C ARG A 443 39.68 1.42 15.92
N VAL A 444 38.87 0.45 16.36
CA VAL A 444 37.79 0.69 17.33
C VAL A 444 38.37 1.01 18.72
N ALA A 445 39.40 0.28 19.16
CA ALA A 445 40.07 0.52 20.44
C ALA A 445 40.70 1.93 20.51
N GLN A 446 41.29 2.40 19.40
CA GLN A 446 41.86 3.76 19.27
C GLN A 446 40.81 4.88 19.45
N LEU A 447 39.53 4.63 19.16
CA LEU A 447 38.47 5.62 19.36
C LEU A 447 38.17 5.87 20.85
N GLY A 448 38.55 4.96 21.75
CA GLY A 448 38.35 5.11 23.20
C GLY A 448 36.89 5.28 23.63
N ASN A 449 35.93 4.84 22.81
CA ASN A 449 34.50 5.02 23.08
C ASN A 449 33.95 3.82 23.87
N HIS A 450 33.85 3.98 25.19
CA HIS A 450 33.34 2.95 26.09
C HIS A 450 31.96 2.41 25.66
N HIS A 451 31.02 3.28 25.29
CA HIS A 451 29.66 2.86 24.90
C HIS A 451 29.66 1.97 23.64
N LEU A 452 30.55 2.29 22.69
CA LEU A 452 30.71 1.48 21.48
C LEU A 452 31.33 0.12 21.80
N ASN A 453 32.36 0.11 22.64
CA ASN A 453 33.01 -1.12 23.10
C ASN A 453 32.02 -2.03 23.84
N THR A 454 31.22 -1.48 24.75
CA THR A 454 30.17 -2.23 25.45
C THR A 454 29.13 -2.77 24.48
N ALA A 455 28.62 -1.95 23.55
CA ALA A 455 27.62 -2.39 22.58
C ALA A 455 28.13 -3.53 21.67
N ILE A 456 29.42 -3.52 21.32
CA ILE A 456 30.07 -4.58 20.55
C ILE A 456 30.24 -5.85 21.40
N LEU A 457 30.68 -5.71 22.65
CA LEU A 457 30.87 -6.84 23.56
C LEU A 457 29.55 -7.50 23.96
N GLU A 458 28.44 -6.75 24.03
CA GLU A 458 27.11 -7.34 24.22
C GLU A 458 26.72 -8.29 23.10
N VAL A 459 27.19 -8.08 21.86
CA VAL A 459 26.92 -8.99 20.74
C VAL A 459 27.57 -10.34 20.93
N ARG A 460 28.71 -10.41 21.64
CA ARG A 460 29.37 -11.67 22.00
C ARG A 460 28.46 -12.59 22.82
N HIS A 461 27.46 -12.04 23.50
CA HIS A 461 26.51 -12.80 24.33
C HIS A 461 25.19 -13.16 23.61
N LEU A 462 25.04 -12.81 22.34
CA LEU A 462 23.86 -13.14 21.52
C LEU A 462 23.95 -14.51 20.82
N GLU A 463 25.04 -15.26 21.03
CA GLU A 463 25.18 -16.65 20.56
C GLU A 463 24.38 -17.66 21.40
#